data_AF-A0A8T5GQW3-F1
#
_entry.id   AF-A0A8T5GQW3-F1
#
_cell.length_a   1.000
_cell.length_b   1.000
_cell.length_c   1.000
_cell.angle_alpha   90.00
_cell.angle_beta   90.00
_cell.angle_gamma   90.00
#
_symmetry.space_group_name_H-M   'P 1'
#
loop_
_entity.id
_entity.type
_entity.pdbx_description
1 polymer ?
#
loop_
_entity_poly.entity_id
_entity_poly.type
_entity_poly.pdbx_seq_one_letter_code
_entity_poly.pdbx_strand_id
1 'polypeptide(L)'
;MGNKNVKLKVVFQIFLITFMAFSTVEISKAEEQKVCCAETLSGETCSYTEASNCDPNSQKAAASCEQTSFCKLGCGFDQLEGLCFNNMPKASCEDKENCEWKADPTCNIPQCNSGCCVLNNQCSFVTQTQCKAITSQYEDLDMTFDETVGNELECVNQCRSYERGACVHADASCEFTTREVCDEVVASGTNLTLPLIGFHPDMLCSNPKLGTECAAQQTTGCLPSEDEVYWFDSCGNIENIYSGDKARSYNGGYTLTKEQSCGSGSANINNPSCGNCDYSSGSICAYTEQGVSPDFGDYACKSLQCDVNIVTVDDNAPASKNLPIGNGESWCAYDGVIGANANAGFGLDLVGSRHYRRICINGVELTEACKDFREEICIQGEVDPSIDPALQEIYGTQESFGRSGDGNNLIYAACRDNRFETCTDQTTKKNCENNAQRDCIWLLGDTEEV
;
A
#
# COMPACT_ATOMS: atom_id res chain seq x y z
N MET A 1 -61.01 21.21 101.14
CA MET A 1 -59.63 20.67 101.02
C MET A 1 -59.27 20.62 99.53
N GLY A 2 -58.80 21.65 98.84
CA GLY A 2 -58.13 22.88 99.28
C GLY A 2 -56.61 22.70 99.25
N ASN A 3 -55.96 23.16 98.18
CA ASN A 3 -54.55 23.57 98.14
C ASN A 3 -53.38 22.55 98.24
N LYS A 4 -53.48 21.32 97.69
CA LYS A 4 -52.28 20.47 97.46
C LYS A 4 -51.90 20.20 96.00
N ASN A 5 -52.82 20.25 95.04
CA ASN A 5 -52.54 19.83 93.65
C ASN A 5 -51.98 20.92 92.71
N VAL A 6 -51.94 22.19 93.11
CA VAL A 6 -51.41 23.28 92.26
C VAL A 6 -49.89 23.41 92.43
N LYS A 7 -49.36 23.23 93.65
CA LYS A 7 -47.90 23.31 93.91
C LYS A 7 -47.11 22.18 93.25
N LEU A 8 -47.69 20.98 93.13
CA LEU A 8 -47.04 19.84 92.46
C LEU A 8 -46.92 20.02 90.94
N LYS A 9 -47.92 20.66 90.31
CA LYS A 9 -47.91 20.94 88.87
C LYS A 9 -46.88 22.01 88.48
N VAL A 10 -46.72 23.04 89.31
CA VAL A 10 -45.72 24.10 89.09
C VAL A 10 -44.30 23.58 89.25
N VAL A 11 -44.03 22.72 90.25
CA VAL A 11 -42.71 22.10 90.43
C VAL A 11 -42.39 21.13 89.29
N PHE A 12 -43.36 20.36 88.80
CA PHE A 12 -43.17 19.46 87.65
C PHE A 12 -42.92 20.22 86.34
N GLN A 13 -43.60 21.35 86.11
CA GLN A 13 -43.35 22.20 84.95
C GLN A 13 -41.99 22.90 85.01
N ILE A 14 -41.56 23.36 86.18
CA ILE A 14 -40.22 23.93 86.34
C ILE A 14 -39.16 22.85 86.07
N PHE A 15 -39.32 21.64 86.62
CA PHE A 15 -38.38 20.53 86.40
C PHE A 15 -38.31 20.09 84.93
N LEU A 16 -39.42 20.11 84.20
CA LEU A 16 -39.45 19.82 82.76
C LEU A 16 -38.73 20.88 81.93
N ILE A 17 -38.86 22.15 82.30
CA ILE A 17 -38.20 23.26 81.59
C ILE A 17 -36.69 23.27 81.88
N THR A 18 -36.26 22.98 83.12
CA THR A 18 -34.82 22.84 83.42
C THR A 18 -34.20 21.58 82.81
N PHE A 19 -34.93 20.48 82.67
CA PHE A 19 -34.41 19.26 82.04
C PHE A 19 -34.30 19.39 80.50
N MET A 20 -35.18 20.18 79.86
CA MET A 20 -35.07 20.49 78.44
C MET A 20 -33.95 21.49 78.09
N ALA A 21 -33.47 22.27 79.07
CA ALA A 21 -32.40 23.24 78.85
C ALA A 21 -30.97 22.64 78.87
N PHE A 22 -30.80 21.36 79.23
CA PHE A 22 -29.49 20.73 79.42
C PHE A 22 -29.13 19.62 78.41
N SER A 23 -29.89 19.49 77.31
CA SER A 23 -29.64 18.49 76.27
C SER A 23 -29.25 19.12 74.93
N THR A 24 -28.21 19.95 74.92
CA THR A 24 -27.46 20.22 73.68
C THR A 24 -26.23 19.33 73.68
N VAL A 25 -26.38 18.10 73.18
CA VAL A 25 -25.22 17.33 72.73
C VAL A 25 -24.71 18.06 71.49
N GLU A 26 -23.61 18.79 71.62
CA GLU A 26 -22.84 19.23 70.47
C GLU A 26 -22.25 17.99 69.81
N ILE A 27 -23.01 17.39 68.89
CA ILE A 27 -22.44 16.50 67.90
C ILE A 27 -21.75 17.43 66.91
N SER A 28 -20.47 17.72 67.16
CA SER A 28 -19.57 18.17 66.12
C SER A 28 -19.62 17.10 65.02
N LYS A 29 -20.34 17.36 63.93
CA LYS A 29 -20.11 16.62 62.68
C LYS A 29 -18.64 16.87 62.35
N ALA A 30 -17.82 15.82 62.38
CA ALA A 30 -16.51 15.91 61.79
C ALA A 30 -16.73 16.35 60.34
N GLU A 31 -16.25 17.53 59.95
CA GLU A 31 -16.14 17.87 58.54
C GLU A 31 -15.26 16.79 57.93
N GLU A 32 -15.85 16.03 57.00
CA GLU A 32 -15.14 15.00 56.27
C GLU A 32 -14.00 15.68 55.50
N GLN A 33 -12.80 15.11 55.57
CA GLN A 33 -11.62 15.77 55.03
C GLN A 33 -11.65 15.67 53.51
N LYS A 34 -11.81 16.81 52.84
CA LYS A 34 -11.66 16.90 51.38
C LYS A 34 -10.23 16.59 50.95
N VAL A 35 -10.12 15.72 49.97
CA VAL A 35 -8.87 15.23 49.39
C VAL A 35 -8.93 15.33 47.87
N CYS A 36 -7.77 15.33 47.21
CA CYS A 36 -7.73 15.08 45.78
C CYS A 36 -7.76 13.57 45.53
N CYS A 37 -8.72 13.11 44.72
CA CYS A 37 -8.77 11.75 44.19
C CYS A 37 -8.19 11.73 42.78
N ALA A 38 -7.32 10.77 42.47
CA ALA A 38 -6.87 10.52 41.10
C ALA A 38 -8.06 10.05 40.24
N GLU A 39 -8.92 9.21 40.80
CA GLU A 39 -10.21 8.83 40.24
C GLU A 39 -11.27 8.73 41.35
N THR A 40 -12.50 9.14 41.07
CA THR A 40 -13.64 8.97 41.97
C THR A 40 -14.40 7.68 41.66
N LEU A 41 -15.23 7.22 42.60
CA LEU A 41 -16.15 6.09 42.40
C LEU A 41 -17.13 6.29 41.22
N SER A 42 -17.30 7.54 40.75
CA SER A 42 -18.11 7.88 39.57
C SER A 42 -17.29 8.01 38.28
N GLY A 43 -15.99 7.70 38.31
CA GLY A 43 -15.09 7.77 37.17
C GLY A 43 -14.60 9.19 36.83
N GLU A 44 -14.77 10.16 37.73
CA GLU A 44 -14.19 11.50 37.53
C GLU A 44 -12.71 11.47 37.90
N THR A 45 -11.85 11.97 37.01
CA THR A 45 -10.40 12.02 37.27
C THR A 45 -10.01 13.36 37.87
N CYS A 46 -9.06 13.33 38.81
CA CYS A 46 -8.49 14.52 39.44
C CYS A 46 -9.52 15.47 40.07
N SER A 47 -10.45 14.88 40.83
CA SER A 47 -11.53 15.60 41.50
C SER A 47 -11.19 15.88 42.98
N TYR A 48 -11.42 17.11 43.42
CA TYR A 48 -11.24 17.51 44.82
C TYR A 48 -12.55 17.32 45.58
N THR A 49 -12.69 16.18 46.25
CA THR A 49 -13.94 15.70 46.85
C THR A 49 -13.70 15.02 48.19
N GLU A 50 -14.75 14.49 48.81
CA GLU A 50 -14.63 13.76 50.07
C GLU A 50 -13.83 12.47 49.88
N ALA A 51 -13.02 12.10 50.89
CA ALA A 51 -12.13 10.94 50.80
C ALA A 51 -12.85 9.59 50.60
N SER A 52 -14.14 9.53 50.92
CA SER A 52 -15.04 8.40 50.67
C SER A 52 -15.49 8.27 49.22
N ASN A 53 -15.38 9.34 48.43
CA ASN A 53 -15.71 9.35 47.00
C ASN A 53 -14.55 8.92 46.10
N CYS A 54 -13.32 8.78 46.63
CA CYS A 54 -12.18 8.30 45.84
C CYS A 54 -12.27 6.80 45.58
N ASP A 55 -11.90 6.35 44.39
CA ASP A 55 -11.73 4.93 44.12
C ASP A 55 -10.64 4.34 45.04
N PRO A 56 -10.90 3.24 45.79
CA PRO A 56 -9.94 2.61 46.68
C PRO A 56 -8.64 2.15 46.02
N ASN A 57 -8.65 1.89 44.71
CA ASN A 57 -7.51 1.46 43.91
C ASN A 57 -6.74 2.63 43.29
N SER A 58 -7.26 3.85 43.37
CA SER A 58 -6.64 5.05 42.80
C SER A 58 -5.80 5.82 43.85
N GLN A 59 -4.89 6.67 43.36
CA GLN A 59 -4.09 7.53 44.25
C GLN A 59 -4.95 8.64 44.86
N LYS A 60 -4.66 9.03 46.11
CA LYS A 60 -5.30 10.19 46.76
C LYS A 60 -4.33 10.95 47.66
N ALA A 61 -4.56 12.25 47.82
CA ALA A 61 -3.75 13.09 48.68
C ALA A 61 -4.57 14.15 49.42
N ALA A 62 -4.19 14.43 50.66
CA ALA A 62 -4.80 15.45 51.52
C ALA A 62 -4.38 16.89 51.15
N ALA A 63 -4.42 17.23 49.86
CA ALA A 63 -4.13 18.53 49.30
C ALA A 63 -5.05 18.80 48.09
N SER A 64 -5.09 20.04 47.59
CA SER A 64 -5.81 20.34 46.34
C SER A 64 -5.16 19.62 45.17
N CYS A 65 -5.92 19.27 44.13
CA CYS A 65 -5.40 18.53 42.98
C CYS A 65 -4.28 19.27 42.21
N GLU A 66 -4.25 20.60 42.27
CA GLU A 66 -3.17 21.41 41.70
C GLU A 66 -1.81 21.19 42.40
N GLN A 67 -1.83 20.73 43.66
CA GLN A 67 -0.64 20.49 44.48
C GLN A 67 -0.19 19.01 44.47
N THR A 68 -0.90 18.13 43.75
CA THR A 68 -0.57 16.70 43.70
C THR A 68 0.20 16.33 42.43
N SER A 69 1.16 15.42 42.55
CA SER A 69 2.00 15.00 41.43
C SER A 69 1.25 14.17 40.38
N PHE A 70 0.23 13.39 40.80
CA PHE A 70 -0.56 12.53 39.92
C PHE A 70 -1.66 13.27 39.16
N CYS A 71 -2.08 14.45 39.62
CA CYS A 71 -3.00 15.32 38.88
C CYS A 71 -2.29 16.49 38.19
N LYS A 72 -0.95 16.44 38.14
CA LYS A 72 -0.20 17.42 37.37
C LYS A 72 -0.62 17.30 35.90
N LEU A 73 -1.01 18.44 35.34
CA LEU A 73 -1.35 18.55 33.92
C LEU A 73 -0.07 18.48 33.08
N GLY A 74 -0.14 17.72 32.01
CA GLY A 74 0.94 17.52 31.07
C GLY A 74 0.40 17.13 29.69
N CYS A 75 1.27 16.53 28.88
CA CYS A 75 0.92 15.97 27.59
C CYS A 75 0.82 14.46 27.72
N GLY A 76 -0.29 13.88 27.30
CA GLY A 76 -0.38 12.44 27.05
C GLY A 76 -0.15 12.15 25.58
N PHE A 77 0.79 11.28 25.26
CA PHE A 77 1.05 10.82 23.89
C PHE A 77 0.67 9.34 23.76
N ASP A 78 -0.30 9.03 22.89
CA ASP A 78 -0.64 7.66 22.55
C ASP A 78 0.40 7.09 21.58
N GLN A 79 1.17 6.11 22.03
CA GLN A 79 2.26 5.52 21.25
C GLN A 79 1.77 4.63 20.10
N LEU A 80 0.49 4.22 20.09
CA LEU A 80 -0.11 3.37 19.07
C LEU A 80 -0.84 4.20 18.02
N GLU A 81 -1.75 5.08 18.44
CA GLU A 81 -2.56 5.92 17.55
C GLU A 81 -1.83 7.19 17.11
N GLY A 82 -0.77 7.59 17.83
CA GLY A 82 -0.01 8.82 17.56
C GLY A 82 -0.73 10.10 17.98
N LEU A 83 -1.75 10.01 18.84
CA LEU A 83 -2.54 11.16 19.29
C LEU A 83 -1.91 11.85 20.50
N CYS A 84 -2.02 13.18 20.54
CA CYS A 84 -1.53 13.99 21.66
C CYS A 84 -2.68 14.70 22.38
N PHE A 85 -2.70 14.59 23.70
CA PHE A 85 -3.73 15.17 24.56
C PHE A 85 -3.14 16.26 25.45
N ASN A 86 -3.47 17.51 25.11
CA ASN A 86 -3.11 18.68 25.90
C ASN A 86 -3.80 18.69 27.27
N ASN A 87 -3.14 19.26 28.27
CA ASN A 87 -3.65 19.37 29.64
C ASN A 87 -4.18 18.03 30.21
N MET A 88 -3.54 16.92 29.84
CA MET A 88 -3.92 15.61 30.33
C MET A 88 -3.36 15.42 31.76
N PRO A 89 -4.21 15.13 32.76
CA PRO A 89 -3.72 14.75 34.08
C PRO A 89 -2.88 13.48 34.00
N LYS A 90 -1.79 13.42 34.77
CA LYS A 90 -0.87 12.28 34.75
C LYS A 90 -1.57 10.94 35.02
N ALA A 91 -2.42 10.88 36.05
CA ALA A 91 -3.19 9.69 36.39
C ALA A 91 -4.04 9.20 35.21
N SER A 92 -4.72 10.11 34.50
CA SER A 92 -5.53 9.76 33.33
C SER A 92 -4.72 9.17 32.17
N CYS A 93 -3.44 9.53 32.04
CA CYS A 93 -2.56 8.94 31.04
C CYS A 93 -2.03 7.58 31.52
N GLU A 94 -1.66 7.46 32.80
CA GLU A 94 -1.23 6.18 33.38
C GLU A 94 -2.32 5.10 33.36
N ASP A 95 -3.59 5.49 33.40
CA ASP A 95 -4.73 4.57 33.28
C ASP A 95 -5.04 4.15 31.82
N LYS A 96 -4.50 4.86 30.81
CA LYS A 96 -4.64 4.49 29.40
C LYS A 96 -3.47 3.62 28.96
N GLU A 97 -3.77 2.48 28.34
CA GLU A 97 -2.74 1.67 27.68
C GLU A 97 -2.03 2.49 26.60
N ASN A 98 -0.70 2.33 26.50
CA ASN A 98 0.17 2.99 25.52
C ASN A 98 0.25 4.53 25.61
N CYS A 99 -0.25 5.15 26.69
CA CYS A 99 -0.11 6.59 26.89
C CYS A 99 1.20 6.93 27.63
N GLU A 100 2.06 7.71 26.97
CA GLU A 100 3.28 8.26 27.55
C GLU A 100 3.04 9.70 28.03
N TRP A 101 3.19 9.94 29.34
CA TRP A 101 2.98 11.26 29.92
C TRP A 101 4.28 12.10 29.96
N LYS A 102 4.19 13.36 29.54
CA LYS A 102 5.25 14.38 29.64
C LYS A 102 4.77 15.59 30.42
N ALA A 103 5.67 16.24 31.16
CA ALA A 103 5.34 17.35 32.05
C ALA A 103 5.04 18.69 31.35
N ASP A 104 4.89 18.70 30.02
CA ASP A 104 4.54 19.87 29.23
C ASP A 104 3.04 19.86 28.90
N PRO A 105 2.20 20.72 29.52
CA PRO A 105 0.76 20.73 29.30
C PRO A 105 0.34 21.21 27.90
N THR A 106 1.26 21.80 27.14
CA THR A 106 1.03 22.30 25.77
C THR A 106 1.45 21.31 24.68
N CYS A 107 1.92 20.12 25.06
CA CYS A 107 2.41 19.10 24.12
C CYS A 107 3.47 19.60 23.13
N ASN A 108 4.32 20.56 23.51
CA ASN A 108 5.47 20.98 22.69
C ASN A 108 6.62 19.97 22.77
N ILE A 109 6.34 18.73 22.37
CA ILE A 109 7.28 17.61 22.32
C ILE A 109 7.41 17.11 20.87
N PRO A 110 8.59 16.62 20.44
CA PRO A 110 8.81 16.21 19.06
C PRO A 110 7.81 15.19 18.52
N GLN A 111 7.32 14.28 19.36
CA GLN A 111 6.34 13.24 19.00
C GLN A 111 4.96 13.81 18.64
N CYS A 112 4.66 15.03 19.09
CA CYS A 112 3.40 15.73 18.85
C CYS A 112 3.50 16.78 17.74
N ASN A 113 4.65 16.91 17.09
CA ASN A 113 4.77 17.75 15.91
C ASN A 113 3.96 17.11 14.78
N SER A 114 2.96 17.85 14.29
CA SER A 114 2.23 17.49 13.09
C SER A 114 3.02 17.86 11.84
N GLY A 115 2.86 17.05 10.80
CA GLY A 115 3.34 17.30 9.45
C GLY A 115 2.29 16.84 8.45
N CYS A 116 2.60 16.91 7.17
CA CYS A 116 1.66 16.46 6.15
C CYS A 116 1.86 14.99 5.80
N CYS A 117 0.87 14.16 6.12
CA CYS A 117 0.82 12.76 5.70
C CYS A 117 0.15 12.68 4.33
N VAL A 118 0.86 12.18 3.32
CA VAL A 118 0.36 12.06 1.93
C VAL A 118 0.08 10.60 1.62
N LEU A 119 -1.14 10.32 1.18
CA LEU A 119 -1.65 8.99 0.82
C LEU A 119 -2.46 9.10 -0.48
N ASN A 120 -1.89 8.64 -1.60
CA ASN A 120 -2.57 8.60 -2.90
C ASN A 120 -3.30 9.93 -3.25
N ASN A 121 -2.56 11.04 -3.22
CA ASN A 121 -3.05 12.42 -3.43
C ASN A 121 -4.08 12.92 -2.38
N GLN A 122 -4.23 12.24 -1.26
CA GLN A 122 -4.96 12.73 -0.08
C GLN A 122 -3.97 13.12 1.02
N CYS A 123 -4.24 14.26 1.67
CA CYS A 123 -3.34 14.82 2.68
C CYS A 123 -4.08 14.91 4.01
N SER A 124 -3.40 14.49 5.08
CA SER A 124 -3.87 14.64 6.45
C SER A 124 -2.79 15.32 7.29
N PHE A 125 -3.13 16.40 8.01
CA PHE A 125 -2.19 17.09 8.90
C PHE A 125 -2.20 16.40 10.27
N VAL A 126 -1.29 15.43 10.45
CA VAL A 126 -1.26 14.50 11.58
C VAL A 126 0.17 14.32 12.10
N THR A 127 0.35 13.61 13.21
CA THR A 127 1.69 13.26 13.70
C THR A 127 2.32 12.17 12.81
N GLN A 128 3.65 12.04 12.85
CA GLN A 128 4.34 10.99 12.11
C GLN A 128 3.87 9.58 12.51
N THR A 129 3.64 9.34 13.81
CA THR A 129 3.14 8.05 14.31
C THR A 129 1.75 7.75 13.78
N GLN A 130 0.86 8.75 13.74
CA GLN A 130 -0.47 8.58 13.19
C GLN A 130 -0.44 8.33 11.68
N CYS A 131 0.43 9.03 10.94
CA CYS A 131 0.65 8.76 9.51
C CYS A 131 1.08 7.31 9.28
N LYS A 132 2.05 6.83 10.07
CA LYS A 132 2.52 5.44 10.02
C LYS A 132 1.41 4.44 10.36
N ALA A 133 0.58 4.73 11.36
CA ALA A 133 -0.53 3.87 11.75
C ALA A 133 -1.58 3.75 10.62
N ILE A 134 -1.85 4.84 9.91
CA ILE A 134 -2.76 4.84 8.75
C ILE A 134 -2.13 4.06 7.59
N THR A 135 -0.88 4.34 7.23
CA THR A 135 -0.21 3.68 6.10
C THR A 135 -0.02 2.19 6.33
N SER A 136 0.22 1.75 7.57
CA SER A 136 0.41 0.33 7.90
C SER A 136 -0.83 -0.56 7.69
N GLN A 137 -1.99 0.03 7.40
CA GLN A 137 -3.20 -0.72 7.02
C GLN A 137 -3.17 -1.18 5.57
N TYR A 138 -2.20 -0.74 4.77
CA TYR A 138 -2.06 -1.04 3.35
C TYR A 138 -0.67 -1.63 3.10
N GLU A 139 -0.58 -2.90 2.69
CA GLU A 139 0.71 -3.60 2.51
C GLU A 139 1.58 -3.02 1.39
N ASP A 140 0.97 -2.40 0.37
CA ASP A 140 1.66 -1.91 -0.83
C ASP A 140 1.90 -0.39 -0.85
N LEU A 141 1.64 0.32 0.26
CA LEU A 141 1.80 1.79 0.32
C LEU A 141 2.96 2.22 1.21
N ASP A 142 3.91 2.93 0.60
CA ASP A 142 4.97 3.62 1.33
C ASP A 142 4.45 4.87 2.04
N MET A 143 4.85 5.04 3.30
CA MET A 143 4.53 6.23 4.08
C MET A 143 5.26 7.46 3.53
N THR A 144 4.51 8.49 3.14
CA THR A 144 5.05 9.81 2.80
C THR A 144 4.64 10.81 3.87
N PHE A 145 5.61 11.34 4.61
CA PHE A 145 5.39 12.31 5.68
C PHE A 145 6.31 13.52 5.50
N ASP A 146 5.73 14.70 5.29
CA ASP A 146 6.44 15.96 5.14
C ASP A 146 6.41 16.75 6.45
N GLU A 147 7.52 16.73 7.18
CA GLU A 147 7.70 17.47 8.44
C GLU A 147 7.92 18.98 8.24
N THR A 148 8.13 19.44 7.01
CA THR A 148 8.37 20.87 6.71
C THR A 148 7.07 21.68 6.68
N VAL A 149 5.94 21.00 6.49
CA VAL A 149 4.60 21.60 6.48
C VAL A 149 4.14 21.87 7.91
N GLY A 150 3.97 23.15 8.24
CA GLY A 150 3.71 23.58 9.63
C GLY A 150 2.23 23.76 9.98
N ASN A 151 1.32 23.63 9.01
CA ASN A 151 -0.11 23.81 9.23
C ASN A 151 -0.99 23.04 8.25
N GLU A 152 -2.26 22.88 8.65
CA GLU A 152 -3.27 22.14 7.88
C GLU A 152 -3.54 22.75 6.50
N LEU A 153 -3.51 24.09 6.36
CA LEU A 153 -3.76 24.74 5.08
C LEU A 153 -2.65 24.45 4.06
N GLU A 154 -1.39 24.53 4.47
CA GLU A 154 -0.24 24.14 3.65
C GLU A 154 -0.32 22.66 3.26
N CYS A 155 -0.69 21.78 4.20
CA CYS A 155 -0.85 20.34 3.92
C CYS A 155 -1.96 20.06 2.90
N VAL A 156 -3.13 20.71 3.05
CA VAL A 156 -4.22 20.61 2.08
C VAL A 156 -3.79 21.16 0.72
N ASN A 157 -3.03 22.25 0.68
CA ASN A 157 -2.55 22.84 -0.56
C ASN A 157 -1.50 21.97 -1.26
N GLN A 158 -0.68 21.23 -0.52
CA GLN A 158 0.25 20.25 -1.07
C GLN A 158 -0.49 19.17 -1.86
N CYS A 159 -1.55 18.56 -1.32
CA CYS A 159 -2.30 17.57 -2.10
C CYS A 159 -3.08 18.16 -3.27
N ARG A 160 -3.58 19.39 -3.11
CA ARG A 160 -4.19 20.13 -4.22
C ARG A 160 -3.20 20.39 -5.35
N SER A 161 -1.89 20.46 -5.06
CA SER A 161 -0.86 20.67 -6.07
C SER A 161 -0.79 19.50 -7.07
N TYR A 162 -1.09 18.28 -6.61
CA TYR A 162 -1.12 17.06 -7.43
C TYR A 162 -2.41 16.87 -8.24
N GLU A 163 -3.46 17.63 -7.97
CA GLU A 163 -4.69 17.56 -8.75
C GLU A 163 -4.40 17.82 -10.23
N ARG A 164 -4.98 17.01 -11.11
CA ARG A 164 -4.87 17.17 -12.56
C ARG A 164 -6.11 17.84 -13.13
N GLY A 165 -5.91 18.62 -14.18
CA GLY A 165 -7.00 19.36 -14.80
C GLY A 165 -6.53 20.22 -15.96
N ALA A 166 -7.47 20.97 -16.51
CA ALA A 166 -7.22 21.91 -17.58
C ALA A 166 -6.60 23.21 -17.01
N CYS A 167 -5.39 23.54 -17.44
CA CYS A 167 -4.80 24.85 -17.24
C CYS A 167 -5.11 25.73 -18.46
N VAL A 168 -6.00 26.70 -18.30
CA VAL A 168 -6.49 27.53 -19.40
C VAL A 168 -5.81 28.90 -19.37
N HIS A 169 -5.22 29.28 -20.49
CA HIS A 169 -4.49 30.53 -20.66
C HIS A 169 -5.36 31.65 -21.27
N ALA A 170 -4.88 32.89 -21.18
CA ALA A 170 -5.60 34.07 -21.68
C ALA A 170 -5.82 34.09 -23.20
N ASP A 171 -5.00 33.37 -23.97
CA ASP A 171 -5.12 33.23 -25.42
C ASP A 171 -6.02 32.07 -25.86
N ALA A 172 -6.74 31.45 -24.92
CA ALA A 172 -7.59 30.27 -25.09
C ALA A 172 -6.85 28.96 -25.39
N SER A 173 -5.50 28.97 -25.32
CA SER A 173 -4.73 27.73 -25.27
C SER A 173 -4.93 27.02 -23.93
N CYS A 174 -4.70 25.71 -23.92
CA CYS A 174 -4.89 24.90 -22.72
C CYS A 174 -3.89 23.75 -22.65
N GLU A 175 -3.39 23.49 -21.45
CA GLU A 175 -2.56 22.34 -21.14
C GLU A 175 -3.22 21.47 -20.05
N PHE A 176 -3.28 20.15 -20.25
CA PHE A 176 -3.75 19.23 -19.23
C PHE A 176 -2.61 18.83 -18.29
N THR A 177 -2.54 19.50 -17.14
CA THR A 177 -1.38 19.44 -16.25
C THR A 177 -1.82 19.39 -14.77
N THR A 178 -0.86 19.42 -13.85
CA THR A 178 -1.15 19.52 -12.42
C THR A 178 -1.38 20.96 -11.98
N ARG A 179 -2.09 21.17 -10.87
CA ARG A 179 -2.30 22.51 -10.31
C ARG A 179 -0.98 23.22 -10.03
N GLU A 180 0.02 22.51 -9.55
CA GLU A 180 1.35 23.06 -9.25
C GLU A 180 2.04 23.68 -10.47
N VAL A 181 1.87 23.05 -11.64
CA VAL A 181 2.48 23.51 -12.90
C VAL A 181 1.67 24.67 -13.51
N CYS A 182 0.38 24.75 -13.22
CA CYS A 182 -0.50 25.79 -13.75
C CYS A 182 -0.35 27.13 -13.01
N ASP A 183 0.57 27.97 -13.47
CA ASP A 183 0.81 29.33 -12.94
C ASP A 183 -0.15 30.39 -13.52
N GLU A 184 -1.45 30.07 -13.56
CA GLU A 184 -2.47 30.99 -14.08
C GLU A 184 -3.32 31.58 -12.95
N VAL A 185 -3.40 32.91 -12.91
CA VAL A 185 -4.22 33.63 -11.93
C VAL A 185 -5.68 33.58 -12.36
N VAL A 186 -6.51 32.89 -11.57
CA VAL A 186 -7.95 32.78 -11.83
C VAL A 186 -8.58 34.16 -11.98
N ALA A 187 -9.19 34.41 -13.14
CA ALA A 187 -9.93 35.63 -13.40
C ALA A 187 -11.12 35.73 -12.42
N SER A 188 -10.98 36.53 -11.36
CA SER A 188 -12.04 36.68 -10.35
C SER A 188 -13.03 37.77 -10.76
N GLY A 189 -14.27 37.39 -11.10
CA GLY A 189 -15.35 38.32 -11.43
C GLY A 189 -16.70 37.63 -11.70
N THR A 190 -17.81 38.34 -11.47
CA THR A 190 -19.19 37.81 -11.65
C THR A 190 -19.65 37.76 -13.12
N ASN A 191 -18.84 38.27 -14.05
CA ASN A 191 -19.04 38.19 -15.50
C ASN A 191 -17.77 37.60 -16.14
N LEU A 192 -17.56 36.30 -15.98
CA LEU A 192 -16.49 35.58 -16.65
C LEU A 192 -16.84 35.48 -18.15
N THR A 193 -16.11 36.21 -18.98
CA THR A 193 -16.09 35.99 -20.43
C THR A 193 -15.16 34.82 -20.73
N LEU A 194 -15.55 33.95 -21.68
CA LEU A 194 -14.68 32.89 -22.18
C LEU A 194 -13.43 33.50 -22.84
N PRO A 195 -12.24 32.85 -22.73
CA PRO A 195 -11.98 31.59 -22.03
C PRO A 195 -11.96 31.73 -20.49
N LEU A 196 -12.29 30.65 -19.77
CA LEU A 196 -12.20 30.61 -18.31
C LEU A 196 -10.75 30.42 -17.87
N ILE A 197 -9.99 31.50 -17.70
CA ILE A 197 -8.57 31.45 -17.33
C ILE A 197 -8.36 30.85 -15.93
N GLY A 198 -7.37 29.97 -15.80
CA GLY A 198 -6.96 29.34 -14.54
C GLY A 198 -6.95 27.81 -14.60
N PHE A 199 -6.64 27.20 -13.45
CA PHE A 199 -6.69 25.75 -13.27
C PHE A 199 -8.11 25.26 -12.97
N HIS A 200 -8.58 24.27 -13.73
CA HIS A 200 -9.89 23.64 -13.56
C HIS A 200 -9.71 22.14 -13.26
N PRO A 201 -9.81 21.73 -11.98
CA PRO A 201 -9.64 20.33 -11.61
C PRO A 201 -10.67 19.45 -12.29
N ASP A 202 -10.27 18.23 -12.62
CA ASP A 202 -11.11 17.18 -13.22
C ASP A 202 -11.77 17.55 -14.56
N MET A 203 -11.36 18.65 -15.19
CA MET A 203 -11.83 19.05 -16.52
C MET A 203 -10.78 18.77 -17.58
N LEU A 204 -11.23 18.26 -18.73
CA LEU A 204 -10.40 18.12 -19.93
C LEU A 204 -10.26 19.47 -20.63
N CYS A 205 -9.13 19.71 -21.30
CA CYS A 205 -8.90 20.94 -22.04
C CYS A 205 -9.92 21.19 -23.14
N SER A 206 -10.52 20.14 -23.69
CA SER A 206 -11.56 20.20 -24.71
C SER A 206 -12.98 20.43 -24.15
N ASN A 207 -13.13 20.68 -22.84
CA ASN A 207 -14.43 20.91 -22.24
C ASN A 207 -15.04 22.23 -22.75
N PRO A 208 -16.25 22.21 -23.35
CA PRO A 208 -16.84 23.40 -23.97
C PRO A 208 -17.15 24.52 -22.96
N LYS A 209 -17.22 24.21 -21.66
CA LYS A 209 -17.41 25.21 -20.61
C LYS A 209 -16.19 26.11 -20.42
N LEU A 210 -15.00 25.66 -20.82
CA LEU A 210 -13.75 26.40 -20.67
C LEU A 210 -13.55 27.43 -21.78
N GLY A 211 -14.16 27.22 -22.95
CA GLY A 211 -14.03 28.12 -24.10
C GLY A 211 -12.63 28.14 -24.72
N THR A 212 -11.92 27.03 -24.61
CA THR A 212 -10.63 26.77 -25.25
C THR A 212 -10.82 26.47 -26.74
N GLU A 213 -9.73 26.49 -27.49
CA GLU A 213 -9.73 26.09 -28.91
C GLU A 213 -9.60 24.57 -29.14
N CYS A 214 -9.44 23.79 -28.07
CA CYS A 214 -9.18 22.36 -28.15
C CYS A 214 -10.44 21.54 -28.45
N ALA A 215 -10.40 20.72 -29.49
CA ALA A 215 -11.45 19.79 -29.87
C ALA A 215 -11.18 18.38 -29.32
N ALA A 216 -12.17 17.75 -28.70
CA ALA A 216 -12.03 16.47 -28.03
C ALA A 216 -11.72 15.30 -28.98
N GLN A 217 -11.04 14.26 -28.47
CA GLN A 217 -10.95 12.91 -29.03
C GLN A 217 -10.54 12.83 -30.51
N GLN A 218 -9.44 13.52 -30.86
CA GLN A 218 -8.91 13.60 -32.22
C GLN A 218 -8.04 12.41 -32.60
N THR A 219 -7.14 12.00 -31.71
CA THR A 219 -6.23 10.88 -31.93
C THR A 219 -6.19 9.98 -30.71
N THR A 220 -5.68 8.76 -30.88
CA THR A 220 -5.37 7.86 -29.76
C THR A 220 -3.85 7.65 -29.69
N GLY A 221 -3.36 7.25 -28.52
CA GLY A 221 -1.93 7.01 -28.31
C GLY A 221 -1.62 6.39 -26.95
N CYS A 222 -0.35 6.02 -26.77
CA CYS A 222 0.20 5.51 -25.52
C CYS A 222 0.99 6.59 -24.78
N LEU A 223 1.06 6.49 -23.46
CA LEU A 223 1.96 7.31 -22.64
C LEU A 223 3.14 6.44 -22.16
N PRO A 224 4.37 6.99 -22.03
CA PRO A 224 5.54 6.18 -21.67
C PRO A 224 5.50 5.50 -20.31
N SER A 225 4.64 5.97 -19.40
CA SER A 225 4.54 5.50 -18.01
C SER A 225 3.14 4.99 -17.65
N GLU A 226 2.28 4.81 -18.65
CA GLU A 226 0.92 4.30 -18.46
C GLU A 226 0.69 3.10 -19.36
N ASP A 227 -0.19 2.20 -18.94
CA ASP A 227 -0.48 1.00 -19.69
C ASP A 227 -1.56 1.24 -20.74
N GLU A 228 -2.39 2.27 -20.57
CA GLU A 228 -3.64 2.46 -21.29
C GLU A 228 -3.48 3.19 -22.61
N VAL A 229 -4.44 2.98 -23.50
CA VAL A 229 -4.63 3.80 -24.69
C VAL A 229 -5.47 5.01 -24.30
N TYR A 230 -4.96 6.20 -24.53
CA TYR A 230 -5.66 7.45 -24.22
C TYR A 230 -6.18 8.13 -25.48
N TRP A 231 -7.28 8.87 -25.32
CA TRP A 231 -7.66 9.92 -26.25
C TRP A 231 -6.72 11.12 -26.13
N PHE A 232 -6.52 11.81 -27.25
CA PHE A 232 -5.83 13.09 -27.31
C PHE A 232 -6.71 14.12 -28.01
N ASP A 233 -6.77 15.33 -27.47
CA ASP A 233 -7.48 16.45 -28.08
C ASP A 233 -6.70 17.06 -29.27
N SER A 234 -7.27 18.07 -29.94
CA SER A 234 -6.62 18.74 -31.07
C SER A 234 -5.39 19.56 -30.70
N CYS A 235 -5.20 19.84 -29.41
CA CYS A 235 -4.05 20.55 -28.86
C CYS A 235 -2.93 19.58 -28.43
N GLY A 236 -3.19 18.26 -28.49
CA GLY A 236 -2.25 17.22 -28.07
C GLY A 236 -2.31 16.91 -26.57
N ASN A 237 -3.30 17.43 -25.84
CA ASN A 237 -3.49 17.07 -24.45
C ASN A 237 -4.08 15.68 -24.31
N ILE A 238 -3.64 14.97 -23.28
CA ILE A 238 -4.22 13.70 -22.89
C ILE A 238 -5.66 13.92 -22.41
N GLU A 239 -6.55 13.00 -22.78
CA GLU A 239 -7.91 12.91 -22.29
C GLU A 239 -8.11 11.57 -21.57
N ASN A 240 -9.35 11.10 -21.45
CA ASN A 240 -9.63 9.81 -20.80
C ASN A 240 -9.21 8.62 -21.65
N ILE A 241 -9.19 7.45 -21.01
CA ILE A 241 -8.94 6.15 -21.64
C ILE A 241 -9.89 5.94 -22.82
N TYR A 242 -9.33 5.43 -23.92
CA TYR A 242 -10.03 5.15 -25.16
C TYR A 242 -11.19 4.16 -24.96
N SER A 243 -12.33 4.49 -25.55
CA SER A 243 -13.51 3.63 -25.66
C SER A 243 -14.16 3.87 -27.01
N GLY A 244 -14.60 2.79 -27.67
CA GLY A 244 -15.37 2.86 -28.92
C GLY A 244 -16.65 3.69 -28.77
N ASP A 245 -17.24 3.68 -27.57
CA ASP A 245 -18.20 4.71 -27.15
C ASP A 245 -17.45 6.01 -26.78
N LYS A 246 -17.35 6.91 -27.76
CA LYS A 246 -16.75 8.24 -27.62
C LYS A 246 -17.43 9.08 -26.54
N ALA A 247 -18.76 9.06 -26.48
CA ALA A 247 -19.52 9.88 -25.54
C ALA A 247 -19.25 9.44 -24.09
N ARG A 248 -19.16 8.11 -23.87
CA ARG A 248 -18.79 7.54 -22.56
C ARG A 248 -17.39 7.95 -22.14
N SER A 249 -16.39 7.75 -23.00
CA SER A 249 -15.00 8.10 -22.67
C SER A 249 -14.80 9.62 -22.54
N TYR A 250 -15.54 10.45 -23.28
CA TYR A 250 -15.46 11.89 -23.14
C TYR A 250 -16.02 12.39 -21.80
N ASN A 251 -17.00 11.67 -21.22
CA ASN A 251 -17.62 11.97 -19.93
C ASN A 251 -18.05 13.44 -19.79
N GLY A 252 -18.56 14.04 -20.87
CA GLY A 252 -18.97 15.45 -20.91
C GLY A 252 -17.84 16.45 -20.67
N GLY A 253 -16.58 16.09 -20.95
CA GLY A 253 -15.39 16.92 -20.77
C GLY A 253 -14.79 16.84 -19.36
N TYR A 254 -15.11 15.80 -18.60
CA TYR A 254 -14.56 15.56 -17.26
C TYR A 254 -13.66 14.32 -17.26
N THR A 255 -12.70 14.28 -16.34
CA THR A 255 -11.81 13.13 -16.16
C THR A 255 -12.57 11.89 -15.68
N LEU A 256 -12.03 10.72 -16.00
CA LEU A 256 -12.50 9.41 -15.52
C LEU A 256 -11.35 8.67 -14.86
N THR A 257 -11.64 7.93 -13.79
CA THR A 257 -10.67 6.97 -13.25
C THR A 257 -10.61 5.70 -14.10
N LYS A 258 -9.57 4.89 -13.89
CA LYS A 258 -9.42 3.59 -14.55
C LYS A 258 -10.62 2.67 -14.30
N GLU A 259 -11.16 2.70 -13.09
CA GLU A 259 -12.30 1.87 -12.65
C GLU A 259 -13.62 2.29 -13.30
N GLN A 260 -13.75 3.57 -13.62
CA GLN A 260 -14.94 4.12 -14.29
C GLN A 260 -14.89 3.95 -15.81
N SER A 261 -13.71 3.67 -16.36
CA SER A 261 -13.47 3.49 -17.78
C SER A 261 -14.00 2.14 -18.31
N CYS A 262 -13.89 1.89 -19.61
CA CYS A 262 -14.34 0.62 -20.19
C CYS A 262 -13.55 -0.57 -19.61
N GLY A 263 -14.14 -1.77 -19.56
CA GLY A 263 -13.38 -3.01 -19.30
C GLY A 263 -12.53 -3.07 -18.02
N SER A 264 -12.84 -2.28 -16.98
CA SER A 264 -12.07 -2.24 -15.73
C SER A 264 -11.83 -3.63 -15.13
N GLY A 265 -10.60 -3.87 -14.65
CA GLY A 265 -10.20 -5.14 -14.03
C GLY A 265 -10.04 -6.30 -15.03
N SER A 266 -9.74 -5.98 -16.30
CA SER A 266 -9.48 -6.97 -17.34
C SER A 266 -8.36 -6.46 -18.25
N ALA A 267 -7.62 -7.37 -18.87
CA ALA A 267 -6.51 -7.03 -19.77
C ALA A 267 -6.95 -6.35 -21.09
N ASN A 268 -8.21 -6.49 -21.49
CA ASN A 268 -8.75 -5.89 -22.72
C ASN A 268 -7.92 -6.18 -24.00
N ILE A 269 -7.18 -7.29 -24.02
CA ILE A 269 -6.25 -7.65 -25.10
C ILE A 269 -6.99 -7.67 -26.44
N ASN A 270 -6.47 -6.88 -27.38
CA ASN A 270 -6.99 -6.72 -28.74
C ASN A 270 -8.48 -6.34 -28.81
N ASN A 271 -9.05 -5.75 -27.75
CA ASN A 271 -10.43 -5.29 -27.75
C ASN A 271 -10.55 -4.03 -28.63
N PRO A 272 -11.31 -4.05 -29.74
CA PRO A 272 -11.43 -2.91 -30.65
C PRO A 272 -12.00 -1.64 -30.01
N SER A 273 -12.78 -1.83 -28.94
CA SER A 273 -13.63 -0.81 -28.34
C SER A 273 -13.17 -0.37 -26.96
N CYS A 274 -12.04 -0.88 -26.45
CA CYS A 274 -11.57 -0.53 -25.12
C CYS A 274 -10.05 -0.46 -25.02
N GLY A 275 -9.56 0.68 -24.56
CA GLY A 275 -8.15 0.99 -24.34
C GLY A 275 -7.69 0.86 -22.90
N ASN A 276 -8.51 0.32 -22.00
CA ASN A 276 -8.19 0.19 -20.59
C ASN A 276 -7.28 -1.01 -20.34
N CYS A 277 -6.01 -0.89 -20.71
CA CYS A 277 -5.05 -1.97 -20.55
C CYS A 277 -4.63 -2.11 -19.09
N ASP A 278 -4.15 -3.29 -18.76
CA ASP A 278 -3.69 -3.64 -17.44
C ASP A 278 -2.47 -4.54 -17.56
N TYR A 279 -1.31 -4.02 -17.17
CA TYR A 279 -0.05 -4.73 -17.21
C TYR A 279 -0.04 -5.94 -16.29
N SER A 280 -0.64 -5.81 -15.10
CA SER A 280 -0.73 -6.91 -14.14
C SER A 280 -1.58 -8.07 -14.69
N SER A 281 -2.58 -7.75 -15.52
CA SER A 281 -3.39 -8.73 -16.24
C SER A 281 -2.80 -9.15 -17.59
N GLY A 282 -1.60 -8.69 -17.96
CA GLY A 282 -0.86 -9.14 -19.14
C GLY A 282 -1.09 -8.31 -20.41
N SER A 283 -1.37 -7.02 -20.31
CA SER A 283 -1.59 -6.15 -21.46
C SER A 283 -0.97 -4.76 -21.32
N ILE A 284 -0.53 -4.17 -22.44
CA ILE A 284 0.00 -2.80 -22.49
C ILE A 284 -0.45 -2.11 -23.78
N CYS A 285 -0.55 -0.79 -23.76
CA CYS A 285 -0.78 0.01 -24.94
C CYS A 285 0.33 -0.19 -25.95
N ALA A 286 -0.05 -0.51 -27.18
CA ALA A 286 0.87 -0.56 -28.30
C ALA A 286 0.17 -0.15 -29.60
N TYR A 287 0.98 0.21 -30.59
CA TYR A 287 0.51 0.38 -31.95
C TYR A 287 -0.02 -0.96 -32.49
N THR A 288 -1.14 -0.94 -33.21
CA THR A 288 -1.78 -2.17 -33.69
C THR A 288 -1.01 -2.80 -34.83
N GLU A 289 -0.84 -4.12 -34.74
CA GLU A 289 -0.25 -4.96 -35.78
C GLU A 289 -1.36 -5.52 -36.71
N GLN A 290 -0.96 -6.12 -37.84
CA GLN A 290 -1.92 -6.67 -38.81
C GLN A 290 -2.88 -7.67 -38.15
N GLY A 291 -4.19 -7.38 -38.20
CA GLY A 291 -5.24 -8.27 -37.69
C GLY A 291 -6.01 -7.73 -36.47
N VAL A 292 -5.50 -6.69 -35.80
CA VAL A 292 -6.22 -5.96 -34.76
C VAL A 292 -6.67 -4.61 -35.32
N SER A 293 -7.97 -4.37 -35.36
CA SER A 293 -8.54 -3.12 -35.88
C SER A 293 -9.37 -2.45 -34.78
N PRO A 294 -8.83 -1.43 -34.09
CA PRO A 294 -9.61 -0.59 -33.18
C PRO A 294 -10.77 0.07 -33.93
N ASP A 295 -11.85 0.39 -33.23
CA ASP A 295 -12.95 1.18 -33.80
C ASP A 295 -12.48 2.60 -34.18
N PHE A 296 -11.43 3.09 -33.52
CA PHE A 296 -10.78 4.35 -33.86
C PHE A 296 -9.27 4.35 -33.55
N GLY A 297 -8.50 4.93 -34.46
CA GLY A 297 -7.05 5.10 -34.33
C GLY A 297 -6.28 3.80 -34.48
N ASP A 298 -4.99 3.86 -34.14
CA ASP A 298 -4.03 2.80 -34.46
C ASP A 298 -3.40 2.17 -33.20
N TYR A 299 -4.05 2.30 -32.05
CA TYR A 299 -3.54 1.80 -30.76
C TYR A 299 -4.56 0.90 -30.08
N ALA A 300 -4.08 -0.17 -29.45
CA ALA A 300 -4.88 -1.11 -28.67
C ALA A 300 -4.07 -1.70 -27.51
N CYS A 301 -4.76 -2.38 -26.60
CA CYS A 301 -4.11 -3.20 -25.59
C CYS A 301 -3.52 -4.46 -26.24
N LYS A 302 -2.20 -4.52 -26.30
CA LYS A 302 -1.44 -5.67 -26.82
C LYS A 302 -1.13 -6.65 -25.69
N SER A 303 -1.19 -7.94 -26.02
CA SER A 303 -0.76 -9.00 -25.10
C SER A 303 0.73 -8.90 -24.77
N LEU A 304 1.08 -9.08 -23.50
CA LEU A 304 2.46 -9.22 -23.05
C LEU A 304 2.98 -10.66 -23.16
N GLN A 305 2.11 -11.61 -23.52
CA GLN A 305 2.49 -13.01 -23.70
C GLN A 305 3.26 -13.21 -25.00
N CYS A 306 4.20 -14.16 -24.98
CA CYS A 306 4.96 -14.56 -26.16
C CYS A 306 4.27 -15.76 -26.81
N ASP A 307 3.69 -15.52 -27.98
CA ASP A 307 3.00 -16.55 -28.76
C ASP A 307 3.94 -17.29 -29.73
N VAL A 308 3.37 -18.14 -30.59
CA VAL A 308 4.12 -18.91 -31.60
C VAL A 308 4.87 -18.06 -32.62
N ASN A 309 4.49 -16.81 -32.81
CA ASN A 309 5.15 -15.90 -33.75
C ASN A 309 6.34 -15.18 -33.09
N ILE A 310 6.37 -15.16 -31.76
CA ILE A 310 7.43 -14.51 -30.96
C ILE A 310 8.46 -15.54 -30.49
N VAL A 311 8.00 -16.69 -29.99
CA VAL A 311 8.87 -17.70 -29.37
C VAL A 311 9.58 -18.55 -30.43
N THR A 312 10.90 -18.64 -30.30
CA THR A 312 11.74 -19.58 -31.03
C THR A 312 11.49 -21.00 -30.53
N VAL A 313 10.66 -21.74 -31.26
CA VAL A 313 10.36 -23.15 -30.95
C VAL A 313 11.49 -24.05 -31.45
N ASP A 314 12.14 -24.77 -30.53
CA ASP A 314 13.17 -25.75 -30.89
C ASP A 314 13.15 -27.00 -30.00
N ASP A 315 13.69 -28.12 -30.51
CA ASP A 315 13.69 -29.41 -29.82
C ASP A 315 14.61 -29.45 -28.59
N ASN A 316 15.60 -28.55 -28.54
CA ASN A 316 16.53 -28.36 -27.43
C ASN A 316 16.04 -27.25 -26.48
N ALA A 317 14.78 -26.85 -26.56
CA ALA A 317 14.13 -25.92 -25.66
C ALA A 317 12.74 -26.48 -25.31
N PRO A 318 12.66 -27.51 -24.45
CA PRO A 318 11.44 -28.28 -24.26
C PRO A 318 10.22 -27.44 -23.88
N ALA A 319 10.42 -26.35 -23.13
CA ALA A 319 9.35 -25.46 -22.72
C ALA A 319 8.87 -24.52 -23.83
N SER A 320 9.67 -24.27 -24.88
CA SER A 320 9.27 -23.44 -26.02
C SER A 320 8.06 -23.99 -26.80
N LYS A 321 7.71 -25.27 -26.57
CA LYS A 321 6.57 -25.95 -27.19
C LYS A 321 5.25 -25.69 -26.47
N ASN A 322 5.28 -25.14 -25.26
CA ASN A 322 4.10 -24.88 -24.43
C ASN A 322 3.72 -23.40 -24.52
N LEU A 323 3.10 -23.07 -25.63
CA LEU A 323 2.69 -21.71 -25.96
C LEU A 323 1.23 -21.45 -25.59
N PRO A 324 0.85 -20.19 -25.30
CA PRO A 324 1.72 -19.02 -25.18
C PRO A 324 2.52 -19.03 -23.86
N ILE A 325 3.69 -18.40 -23.88
CA ILE A 325 4.53 -18.20 -22.69
C ILE A 325 4.15 -16.89 -22.02
N GLY A 326 3.93 -16.91 -20.71
CA GLY A 326 3.51 -15.76 -19.91
C GLY A 326 4.57 -14.65 -19.84
N ASN A 327 4.15 -13.41 -19.63
CA ASN A 327 5.07 -12.31 -19.39
C ASN A 327 5.88 -12.56 -18.11
N GLY A 328 7.21 -12.45 -18.17
CA GLY A 328 8.12 -12.74 -17.07
C GLY A 328 8.57 -14.21 -16.97
N GLU A 329 7.92 -15.14 -17.69
CA GLU A 329 8.35 -16.54 -17.70
C GLU A 329 9.67 -16.71 -18.46
N SER A 330 10.48 -17.66 -17.99
CA SER A 330 11.77 -17.97 -18.59
C SER A 330 12.02 -19.47 -18.70
N TRP A 331 12.72 -19.86 -19.76
CA TRP A 331 13.03 -21.25 -20.08
C TRP A 331 14.46 -21.39 -20.57
N CYS A 332 14.98 -22.61 -20.51
CA CYS A 332 16.28 -22.98 -21.02
C CYS A 332 16.21 -23.42 -22.47
N ALA A 333 17.25 -23.06 -23.22
CA ALA A 333 17.56 -23.58 -24.53
C ALA A 333 19.01 -24.03 -24.58
N TYR A 334 19.31 -25.01 -25.43
CA TYR A 334 20.63 -25.65 -25.48
C TYR A 334 21.11 -25.78 -26.92
N ASP A 335 22.44 -25.65 -27.14
CA ASP A 335 23.04 -25.82 -28.47
C ASP A 335 22.86 -27.24 -29.04
N GLY A 336 22.56 -28.22 -28.19
CA GLY A 336 22.40 -29.61 -28.59
C GLY A 336 21.54 -30.39 -27.61
N VAL A 337 21.43 -31.69 -27.86
CA VAL A 337 20.74 -32.61 -26.95
C VAL A 337 21.49 -32.63 -25.62
N ILE A 338 20.77 -32.37 -24.53
CA ILE A 338 21.33 -32.37 -23.18
C ILE A 338 20.81 -33.55 -22.36
N GLY A 339 21.58 -33.95 -21.36
CA GLY A 339 21.13 -34.90 -20.34
C GLY A 339 20.93 -36.34 -20.82
N ALA A 340 20.06 -37.06 -20.09
CA ALA A 340 19.78 -38.48 -20.26
C ALA A 340 18.50 -38.68 -21.06
N ASN A 341 18.62 -39.21 -22.28
CA ASN A 341 17.47 -39.69 -23.03
C ASN A 341 17.31 -41.19 -22.76
N ALA A 342 16.10 -41.64 -22.42
CA ALA A 342 15.76 -43.05 -22.26
C ALA A 342 16.17 -43.93 -23.47
N ASN A 343 16.36 -43.33 -24.64
CA ASN A 343 16.78 -43.97 -25.88
C ASN A 343 18.20 -43.61 -26.37
N ALA A 344 18.86 -42.57 -25.83
CA ALA A 344 20.15 -42.08 -26.37
C ALA A 344 21.32 -42.08 -25.36
N GLY A 345 21.09 -42.43 -24.09
CA GLY A 345 22.14 -42.50 -23.08
C GLY A 345 22.34 -41.20 -22.31
N PHE A 346 23.33 -41.22 -21.40
CA PHE A 346 23.63 -40.19 -20.41
C PHE A 346 24.79 -39.30 -20.87
N GLY A 347 24.71 -37.97 -20.70
CA GLY A 347 25.83 -37.04 -20.91
C GLY A 347 26.12 -36.70 -22.37
N LEU A 348 25.08 -36.35 -23.14
CA LEU A 348 25.14 -36.10 -24.58
C LEU A 348 25.58 -34.69 -24.97
N ASP A 349 25.93 -33.86 -23.99
CA ASP A 349 26.31 -32.48 -24.20
C ASP A 349 27.56 -32.37 -25.08
N LEU A 350 27.42 -31.68 -26.20
CA LEU A 350 28.51 -31.51 -27.17
C LEU A 350 29.70 -30.75 -26.57
N VAL A 351 30.90 -31.06 -27.04
CA VAL A 351 32.09 -30.30 -26.66
C VAL A 351 31.96 -28.87 -27.19
N GLY A 352 32.12 -27.88 -26.31
CA GLY A 352 31.96 -26.47 -26.65
C GLY A 352 30.51 -25.99 -26.76
N SER A 353 29.52 -26.82 -26.38
CA SER A 353 28.13 -26.37 -26.28
C SER A 353 27.94 -25.32 -25.19
N ARG A 354 26.96 -24.45 -25.39
CA ARG A 354 26.51 -23.43 -24.45
C ARG A 354 25.03 -23.60 -24.13
N HIS A 355 24.65 -23.15 -22.93
CA HIS A 355 23.27 -23.10 -22.47
C HIS A 355 22.80 -21.64 -22.52
N TYR A 356 21.51 -21.46 -22.76
CA TYR A 356 20.87 -20.15 -22.82
C TYR A 356 19.64 -20.14 -21.94
N ARG A 357 19.39 -19.00 -21.32
CA ARG A 357 18.14 -18.64 -20.70
C ARG A 357 17.38 -17.74 -21.66
N ARG A 358 16.20 -18.17 -22.06
CA ARG A 358 15.23 -17.36 -22.80
C ARG A 358 14.18 -16.84 -21.83
N ILE A 359 13.69 -15.64 -22.08
CA ILE A 359 12.68 -15.00 -21.23
C ILE A 359 11.69 -14.24 -22.11
N CYS A 360 10.41 -14.33 -21.76
CA CYS A 360 9.37 -13.51 -22.36
C CYS A 360 9.23 -12.22 -21.55
N ILE A 361 9.49 -11.07 -22.16
CA ILE A 361 9.23 -9.76 -21.55
C ILE A 361 8.49 -8.89 -22.55
N ASN A 362 7.31 -8.42 -22.17
CA ASN A 362 6.48 -7.51 -22.95
C ASN A 362 6.21 -7.99 -24.38
N GLY A 363 5.91 -9.27 -24.53
CA GLY A 363 5.67 -9.89 -25.84
C GLY A 363 6.92 -9.96 -26.72
N VAL A 364 8.11 -9.96 -26.11
CA VAL A 364 9.39 -10.14 -26.81
C VAL A 364 10.17 -11.27 -26.15
N GLU A 365 10.68 -12.18 -26.98
CA GLU A 365 11.66 -13.18 -26.54
C GLU A 365 13.05 -12.53 -26.45
N LEU A 366 13.64 -12.56 -25.26
CA LEU A 366 15.04 -12.20 -25.04
C LEU A 366 15.83 -13.48 -24.77
N THR A 367 17.05 -13.57 -25.32
CA THR A 367 17.96 -14.69 -25.10
C THR A 367 19.23 -14.21 -24.40
N GLU A 368 19.50 -14.79 -23.24
CA GLU A 368 20.70 -14.58 -22.44
C GLU A 368 21.54 -15.84 -22.44
N ALA A 369 22.83 -15.73 -22.70
CA ALA A 369 23.70 -16.88 -22.75
C ALA A 369 24.39 -17.09 -21.38
N CYS A 370 24.32 -18.30 -20.80
CA CYS A 370 25.07 -18.64 -19.58
C CYS A 370 26.59 -18.59 -19.84
N LYS A 371 27.47 -18.62 -18.83
CA LYS A 371 28.93 -18.59 -19.05
C LYS A 371 29.42 -19.63 -20.07
N ASP A 372 30.50 -19.27 -20.78
CA ASP A 372 31.15 -20.11 -21.78
C ASP A 372 31.68 -21.42 -21.19
N PHE A 373 31.94 -22.40 -22.07
CA PHE A 373 32.50 -23.71 -21.71
C PHE A 373 31.71 -24.49 -20.65
N ARG A 374 30.42 -24.15 -20.47
CA ARG A 374 29.55 -24.71 -19.42
C ARG A 374 30.12 -24.48 -18.01
N GLU A 375 30.81 -23.37 -17.78
CA GLU A 375 31.04 -22.88 -16.42
C GLU A 375 29.71 -22.58 -15.72
N GLU A 376 28.67 -22.24 -16.49
CA GLU A 376 27.29 -22.22 -16.04
C GLU A 376 26.40 -23.13 -16.90
N ILE A 377 25.38 -23.68 -16.25
CA ILE A 377 24.30 -24.44 -16.89
C ILE A 377 22.97 -23.70 -16.67
N CYS A 378 22.14 -23.68 -17.71
CA CYS A 378 20.74 -23.28 -17.54
C CYS A 378 19.94 -24.42 -16.90
N ILE A 379 19.20 -24.08 -15.85
CA ILE A 379 18.20 -24.94 -15.20
C ILE A 379 16.84 -24.25 -15.23
N GLN A 380 15.76 -25.03 -15.30
CA GLN A 380 14.40 -24.51 -15.29
C GLN A 380 13.48 -25.35 -14.40
N GLY A 381 12.40 -24.72 -13.92
CA GLY A 381 11.40 -25.36 -13.09
C GLY A 381 10.06 -24.66 -13.19
N GLU A 382 9.02 -25.37 -12.77
CA GLU A 382 7.69 -24.78 -12.59
C GLU A 382 7.59 -24.17 -11.19
N VAL A 383 6.97 -23.01 -11.14
CA VAL A 383 6.71 -22.22 -9.95
C VAL A 383 5.20 -22.13 -9.79
N ASP A 384 4.71 -22.57 -8.63
CA ASP A 384 3.32 -22.41 -8.23
C ASP A 384 3.17 -21.02 -7.59
N PRO A 385 2.52 -20.04 -8.25
CA PRO A 385 2.40 -18.69 -7.73
C PRO A 385 1.66 -18.60 -6.37
N SER A 386 1.02 -19.67 -5.89
CA SER A 386 0.40 -19.73 -4.56
C SER A 386 1.38 -20.09 -3.42
N ILE A 387 2.64 -20.40 -3.73
CA ILE A 387 3.67 -20.79 -2.77
C ILE A 387 4.74 -19.70 -2.68
N ASP A 388 5.20 -19.38 -1.46
CA ASP A 388 6.31 -18.45 -1.22
C ASP A 388 7.54 -18.81 -2.08
N PRO A 389 8.09 -17.89 -2.90
CA PRO A 389 9.27 -18.12 -3.73
C PRO A 389 10.49 -18.66 -2.96
N ALA A 390 10.65 -18.33 -1.67
CA ALA A 390 11.72 -18.84 -0.83
C ALA A 390 11.52 -20.31 -0.42
N LEU A 391 10.30 -20.83 -0.53
CA LEU A 391 9.93 -22.21 -0.25
C LEU A 391 9.84 -23.06 -1.51
N GLN A 392 9.98 -22.45 -2.69
CA GLN A 392 9.98 -23.15 -3.96
C GLN A 392 11.39 -23.66 -4.28
N GLU A 393 11.53 -24.98 -4.33
CA GLU A 393 12.68 -25.60 -4.95
C GLU A 393 12.59 -25.42 -6.47
N ILE A 394 13.18 -24.36 -7.02
CA ILE A 394 13.46 -24.26 -8.46
C ILE A 394 14.38 -25.43 -8.78
N TYR A 395 13.79 -26.50 -9.31
CA TYR A 395 14.35 -27.84 -9.24
C TYR A 395 15.81 -27.87 -9.70
N GLY A 396 16.67 -28.41 -8.85
CA GLY A 396 18.07 -28.69 -9.18
C GLY A 396 18.28 -30.06 -9.83
N THR A 397 17.21 -30.82 -10.12
CA THR A 397 17.27 -32.23 -10.52
C THR A 397 17.45 -32.42 -12.03
N GLN A 398 17.71 -33.65 -12.45
CA GLN A 398 17.82 -33.96 -13.89
C GLN A 398 16.52 -33.70 -14.67
N GLU A 399 15.38 -33.68 -13.97
CA GLU A 399 14.07 -33.39 -14.55
C GLU A 399 13.97 -31.94 -15.05
N SER A 400 14.75 -31.03 -14.45
CA SER A 400 14.82 -29.61 -14.83
C SER A 400 15.25 -29.39 -16.27
N PHE A 401 16.07 -30.27 -16.82
CA PHE A 401 16.58 -30.13 -18.18
C PHE A 401 15.55 -30.44 -19.28
N GLY A 402 14.53 -31.23 -18.96
CA GLY A 402 13.51 -31.69 -19.89
C GLY A 402 12.09 -31.20 -19.58
N ARG A 403 11.91 -30.37 -18.55
CA ARG A 403 10.59 -30.01 -18.04
C ARG A 403 9.88 -29.04 -18.96
N SER A 404 8.86 -29.50 -19.67
CA SER A 404 7.95 -28.65 -20.42
C SER A 404 6.81 -28.27 -19.47
N GLY A 405 6.64 -26.98 -19.14
CA GLY A 405 5.64 -26.51 -18.16
C GLY A 405 4.22 -27.04 -18.45
N ASP A 406 3.43 -27.40 -17.44
CA ASP A 406 2.11 -28.03 -17.65
C ASP A 406 1.01 -27.11 -18.22
N GLY A 407 1.32 -25.82 -18.43
CA GLY A 407 0.41 -24.79 -18.93
C GLY A 407 -0.42 -24.10 -17.85
N ASN A 408 -0.35 -24.56 -16.59
CA ASN A 408 -1.01 -23.93 -15.44
C ASN A 408 -0.01 -23.29 -14.46
N ASN A 409 1.24 -23.78 -14.44
CA ASN A 409 2.32 -23.25 -13.62
C ASN A 409 3.23 -22.33 -14.43
N LEU A 410 3.77 -21.30 -13.77
CA LEU A 410 4.75 -20.41 -14.37
C LEU A 410 6.08 -21.14 -14.53
N ILE A 411 6.75 -21.00 -15.67
CA ILE A 411 8.11 -21.53 -15.84
C ILE A 411 9.16 -20.46 -15.57
N TYR A 412 10.18 -20.83 -14.79
CA TYR A 412 11.34 -19.99 -14.56
C TYR A 412 12.62 -20.75 -14.84
N ALA A 413 13.57 -20.05 -15.45
CA ALA A 413 14.89 -20.53 -15.75
C ALA A 413 15.97 -19.60 -15.20
N ALA A 414 17.11 -20.18 -14.86
CA ALA A 414 18.28 -19.45 -14.39
C ALA A 414 19.56 -20.14 -14.85
N CYS A 415 20.59 -19.32 -15.15
CA CYS A 415 21.96 -19.80 -15.26
C CYS A 415 22.53 -19.96 -13.85
N ARG A 416 23.15 -21.11 -13.57
CA ARG A 416 23.89 -21.35 -12.32
C ARG A 416 25.24 -21.98 -12.61
N ASP A 417 26.18 -21.81 -11.68
CA ASP A 417 27.49 -22.45 -11.80
C ASP A 417 27.35 -23.97 -11.92
N ASN A 418 28.11 -24.55 -12.84
CA ASN A 418 28.16 -25.98 -13.08
C ASN A 418 29.06 -26.66 -12.03
N ARG A 419 28.48 -27.45 -11.13
CA ARG A 419 29.19 -28.07 -10.00
C ARG A 419 29.72 -29.45 -10.38
N PHE A 420 30.59 -29.51 -11.38
CA PHE A 420 31.11 -30.76 -11.94
C PHE A 420 32.39 -31.27 -11.26
N GLU A 421 33.06 -30.44 -10.45
CA GLU A 421 34.45 -30.63 -10.04
C GLU A 421 34.69 -31.89 -9.22
N THR A 422 33.66 -32.34 -8.50
CA THR A 422 33.73 -33.51 -7.61
C THR A 422 33.07 -34.75 -8.22
N CYS A 423 32.63 -34.71 -9.49
CA CYS A 423 31.93 -35.82 -10.14
C CYS A 423 32.78 -37.09 -10.20
N THR A 424 34.06 -36.94 -10.55
CA THR A 424 35.00 -38.06 -10.69
C THR A 424 35.38 -38.71 -9.35
N ASP A 425 35.14 -38.01 -8.24
CA ASP A 425 35.47 -38.50 -6.90
C ASP A 425 34.35 -39.36 -6.30
N GLN A 426 33.20 -39.46 -6.98
CA GLN A 426 32.05 -40.18 -6.45
C GLN A 426 32.14 -41.67 -6.75
N THR A 427 32.04 -42.47 -5.69
CA THR A 427 32.13 -43.94 -5.75
C THR A 427 30.76 -44.62 -5.64
N THR A 428 29.69 -43.85 -5.44
CA THR A 428 28.34 -44.36 -5.40
C THR A 428 27.42 -43.53 -6.28
N LYS A 429 26.51 -44.22 -6.98
CA LYS A 429 25.45 -43.59 -7.79
C LYS A 429 24.68 -42.53 -7.00
N LYS A 430 24.30 -42.86 -5.75
CA LYS A 430 23.57 -41.95 -4.86
C LYS A 430 24.28 -40.61 -4.63
N ASN A 431 25.59 -40.62 -4.42
CA ASN A 431 26.33 -39.38 -4.17
C ASN A 431 26.61 -38.63 -5.47
N CYS A 432 26.87 -39.36 -6.56
CA CYS A 432 27.05 -38.79 -7.90
C CYS A 432 25.80 -38.01 -8.33
N GLU A 433 24.62 -38.61 -8.19
CA GLU A 433 23.34 -38.02 -8.60
C GLU A 433 22.74 -37.09 -7.52
N ASN A 434 23.52 -36.68 -6.52
CA ASN A 434 23.07 -35.72 -5.51
C ASN A 434 23.12 -34.29 -6.05
N ASN A 435 22.03 -33.94 -6.72
CA ASN A 435 21.77 -32.66 -7.36
C ASN A 435 21.79 -31.44 -6.41
N ALA A 436 21.72 -31.63 -5.10
CA ALA A 436 21.91 -30.55 -4.13
C ALA A 436 23.39 -30.14 -4.00
N GLN A 437 24.31 -31.02 -4.37
CA GLN A 437 25.76 -30.82 -4.18
C GLN A 437 26.54 -30.68 -5.48
N ARG A 438 26.04 -31.26 -6.57
CA ARG A 438 26.80 -31.40 -7.82
C ARG A 438 25.89 -31.59 -9.03
N ASP A 439 26.46 -31.43 -10.21
CA ASP A 439 25.77 -31.57 -11.51
C ASP A 439 26.40 -32.72 -12.30
N CYS A 440 26.27 -33.95 -11.78
CA CYS A 440 26.93 -35.14 -12.30
C CYS A 440 25.94 -36.18 -12.82
N ILE A 441 26.43 -37.07 -13.68
CA ILE A 441 25.68 -38.23 -14.15
C ILE A 441 26.51 -39.51 -13.88
N TRP A 442 25.86 -40.55 -13.34
CA TRP A 442 26.52 -41.83 -13.08
C TRP A 442 26.63 -42.67 -14.34
N LEU A 443 27.85 -42.91 -14.81
CA LEU A 443 28.12 -43.84 -15.90
C LEU A 443 28.27 -45.25 -15.32
N LEU A 444 27.41 -46.19 -15.73
CA LEU A 444 27.62 -47.60 -15.44
C LEU A 444 28.86 -48.05 -16.21
N GLY A 445 29.94 -48.38 -15.49
CA GLY A 445 31.07 -49.06 -16.11
C GLY A 445 30.63 -50.45 -16.55
N ASP A 446 30.85 -50.78 -17.82
CA ASP A 446 30.89 -52.16 -18.27
C ASP A 446 32.01 -52.85 -17.47
N THR A 447 31.65 -53.59 -16.43
CA THR A 447 32.55 -54.58 -15.84
C THR A 447 32.63 -55.75 -16.81
N GLU A 448 33.39 -55.59 -17.90
CA GLU A 448 34.04 -56.75 -18.50
C GLU A 448 35.25 -57.10 -17.64
N GLU A 449 35.22 -58.33 -17.15
CA GLU A 449 36.31 -59.03 -16.48
C GLU A 449 37.62 -58.89 -17.28
N VAL A 450 38.72 -58.55 -16.59
CA VAL A 450 40.08 -58.81 -17.05
C VAL A 450 40.60 -60.05 -16.35
#